data_AF-A0A524MKE7-F1
#
_entry.id   AF-A0A524MKE7-F1
#
_cell.length_a   1.000
_cell.length_b   1.000
_cell.length_c   1.000
_cell.angle_alpha   90.00
_cell.angle_beta   90.00
_cell.angle_gamma   90.00
#
_symmetry.space_group_name_H-M   'P 1'
#
loop_
_entity.id
_entity.type
_entity.pdbx_description
1 polymer ?
#
loop_
_entity_poly.entity_id
_entity_poly.type
_entity_poly.pdbx_seq_one_letter_code
_entity_poly.pdbx_strand_id
1 'polypeptide(L)'
;MKEEISAYMDSDLVAEETDALVDSLRYELDARNDWFLYHLTGDAIRGQTTIDDGFSIRILAKLKDVEIDPLYDPLDNSTAGLDLF
;
A
#
# COMPACT_ATOMS: atom_id res chain seq x y z
N MET A 1 -6.69 -10.19 -8.12
CA MET A 1 -6.84 -8.93 -7.37
C MET A 1 -6.33 -7.70 -8.08
N LYS A 2 -5.15 -7.71 -8.74
CA LYS A 2 -4.64 -6.51 -9.45
C LYS A 2 -5.58 -5.99 -10.54
N GLU A 3 -6.16 -6.89 -11.32
CA GLU A 3 -7.11 -6.54 -12.39
C GLU A 3 -8.40 -5.96 -11.82
N GLU A 4 -8.91 -6.52 -10.71
CA GLU A 4 -10.11 -6.07 -10.01
C GLU A 4 -9.89 -4.69 -9.36
N ILE A 5 -8.69 -4.45 -8.79
CA ILE A 5 -8.29 -3.13 -8.31
C ILE A 5 -8.26 -2.12 -9.46
N SER A 6 -7.68 -2.49 -10.61
CA SER A 6 -7.66 -1.61 -11.80
C SER A 6 -9.07 -1.30 -12.28
N ALA A 7 -9.94 -2.32 -12.42
CA ALA A 7 -11.32 -2.15 -12.83
C ALA A 7 -12.11 -1.26 -11.86
N TYR A 8 -11.88 -1.40 -10.56
CA TYR A 8 -12.52 -0.52 -9.57
C TYR A 8 -12.08 0.94 -9.72
N MET A 9 -10.78 1.17 -9.96
CA MET A 9 -10.26 2.52 -10.21
C MET A 9 -10.86 3.16 -11.46
N ASP A 10 -11.12 2.35 -12.49
CA ASP A 10 -11.73 2.79 -13.75
C ASP A 10 -13.27 2.88 -13.68
N SER A 11 -13.87 2.58 -12.51
CA SER A 11 -15.34 2.51 -12.30
C SER A 11 -16.04 1.42 -13.14
N ASP A 12 -15.32 0.35 -13.46
CA ASP A 12 -15.76 -0.75 -14.33
C ASP A 12 -16.22 -2.00 -13.55
N LEU A 13 -16.30 -1.95 -12.20
CA LEU A 13 -16.85 -3.03 -11.38
C LEU A 13 -18.35 -2.88 -11.12
N VAL A 14 -19.07 -4.02 -11.06
CA VAL A 14 -20.44 -4.03 -10.54
C VAL A 14 -20.47 -4.01 -9.00
N ALA A 15 -21.63 -3.75 -8.42
CA ALA A 15 -21.79 -3.57 -6.98
C ALA A 15 -21.36 -4.80 -6.17
N GLU A 16 -21.74 -6.02 -6.59
CA GLU A 16 -21.35 -7.23 -5.86
C GLU A 16 -19.84 -7.48 -5.87
N GLU A 17 -19.16 -7.15 -6.97
CA GLU A 17 -17.70 -7.27 -7.11
C GLU A 17 -16.97 -6.22 -6.27
N THR A 18 -17.59 -5.04 -6.11
CA THR A 18 -17.05 -3.95 -5.28
C THR A 18 -17.00 -4.35 -3.81
N ASP A 19 -18.07 -4.93 -3.26
CA ASP A 19 -18.12 -5.34 -1.85
C ASP A 19 -17.05 -6.40 -1.54
N ALA A 20 -16.91 -7.40 -2.42
CA ALA A 20 -15.90 -8.44 -2.29
C ALA A 20 -14.47 -7.87 -2.35
N LEU A 21 -14.22 -6.92 -3.26
CA LEU A 21 -12.92 -6.25 -3.36
C LEU A 21 -12.61 -5.43 -2.10
N VAL A 22 -13.58 -4.67 -1.59
CA VAL A 22 -13.42 -3.84 -0.38
C VAL A 22 -13.09 -4.72 0.83
N ASP A 23 -13.73 -5.88 0.96
CA ASP A 23 -13.40 -6.83 2.03
C ASP A 23 -11.98 -7.40 1.88
N SER A 24 -11.55 -7.79 0.68
CA SER A 24 -10.16 -8.24 0.49
C SER A 24 -9.13 -7.13 0.75
N LEU A 25 -9.39 -5.88 0.34
CA LEU A 25 -8.53 -4.74 0.69
C LEU A 25 -8.42 -4.54 2.22
N ARG A 26 -9.48 -4.86 2.97
CA ARG A 26 -9.46 -4.75 4.44
C ARG A 26 -8.53 -5.77 5.11
N TYR A 27 -8.46 -7.00 4.59
CA TYR A 27 -7.79 -8.10 5.28
C TYR A 27 -6.43 -8.48 4.68
N GLU A 28 -6.21 -8.22 3.39
CA GLU A 28 -5.01 -8.69 2.68
C GLU A 28 -3.97 -7.56 2.51
N LEU A 29 -2.76 -7.79 3.01
CA LEU A 29 -1.69 -6.77 2.95
C LEU A 29 -1.24 -6.48 1.52
N ASP A 30 -1.08 -7.50 0.70
CA ASP A 30 -0.63 -7.36 -0.69
C ASP A 30 -1.64 -6.58 -1.53
N ALA A 31 -2.93 -6.81 -1.32
CA ALA A 31 -4.00 -6.06 -1.99
C ALA A 31 -3.97 -4.57 -1.65
N ARG A 32 -3.68 -4.20 -0.38
CA ARG A 32 -3.51 -2.80 0.02
C ARG A 32 -2.27 -2.17 -0.60
N ASN A 33 -1.18 -2.93 -0.69
CA ASN A 33 0.05 -2.45 -1.30
C ASN A 33 -0.15 -2.18 -2.80
N ASP A 34 -0.81 -3.09 -3.52
CA ASP A 34 -1.15 -2.90 -4.94
C ASP A 34 -2.07 -1.68 -5.13
N TRP A 35 -3.11 -1.53 -4.30
CA TRP A 35 -4.00 -0.36 -4.29
C TRP A 35 -3.23 0.96 -4.11
N PHE A 36 -2.33 1.01 -3.14
CA PHE A 36 -1.49 2.17 -2.87
C PHE A 36 -0.58 2.51 -4.06
N LEU A 37 0.12 1.51 -4.63
CA LEU A 37 1.03 1.70 -5.74
C LEU A 37 0.31 2.18 -7.01
N TYR A 38 -0.89 1.69 -7.27
CA TYR A 38 -1.67 2.12 -8.44
C TYR A 38 -2.12 3.58 -8.33
N HIS A 39 -2.56 4.01 -7.14
CA HIS A 39 -2.90 5.42 -6.90
C HIS A 39 -1.67 6.32 -6.99
N LEU A 40 -0.56 5.94 -6.34
CA LEU A 40 0.69 6.70 -6.38
C LEU A 40 1.21 6.87 -7.81
N THR A 41 1.18 5.80 -8.60
CA THR A 41 1.59 5.83 -10.01
C THR A 41 0.65 6.70 -10.84
N GLY A 42 -0.66 6.58 -10.61
CA GLY A 42 -1.67 7.41 -11.26
C GLY A 42 -1.50 8.90 -10.96
N ASP A 43 -1.23 9.25 -9.72
CA ASP A 43 -0.96 10.62 -9.28
C ASP A 43 0.30 11.18 -9.94
N ALA A 44 1.37 10.37 -10.02
CA ALA A 44 2.59 10.73 -10.70
C ALA A 44 2.37 11.01 -12.20
N ILE A 45 1.62 10.15 -12.90
CA ILE A 45 1.30 10.31 -14.33
C ILE A 45 0.47 11.59 -14.57
N ARG A 46 -0.47 11.91 -13.67
CA ARG A 46 -1.31 13.10 -13.76
C ARG A 46 -0.62 14.39 -13.32
N GLY A 47 0.63 14.31 -12.83
CA GLY A 47 1.34 15.44 -12.24
C GLY A 47 0.70 15.93 -10.93
N GLN A 48 -0.13 15.10 -10.31
CA GLN A 48 -0.79 15.32 -9.02
C GLN A 48 0.02 14.70 -7.88
N THR A 49 1.35 14.72 -8.00
CA THR A 49 2.19 14.19 -6.94
C THR A 49 1.87 14.93 -5.65
N THR A 50 1.57 14.18 -4.60
CA THR A 50 1.46 14.75 -3.25
C THR A 50 2.79 15.44 -2.98
N ILE A 51 2.76 16.77 -2.84
CA ILE A 51 3.94 17.52 -2.40
C ILE A 51 4.17 17.08 -0.96
N ASP A 52 5.04 16.09 -0.77
CA ASP A 52 5.56 15.77 0.56
C ASP A 52 6.31 17.03 1.02
N ASP A 53 5.76 17.74 2.00
CA ASP A 53 6.38 18.91 2.62
C ASP A 53 7.60 18.53 3.50
N GLY A 54 8.17 17.35 3.24
CA GLY A 54 9.11 16.64 4.08
C GLY A 54 8.47 15.94 5.29
N PHE A 55 7.15 15.86 5.42
CA PHE A 55 6.49 15.13 6.52
C PHE A 55 6.95 13.68 6.58
N SER A 56 7.00 13.00 5.45
CA SER A 56 7.46 11.61 5.35
C SER A 56 8.93 11.48 5.75
N ILE A 57 9.76 12.44 5.33
CA ILE A 57 11.19 12.52 5.75
C ILE A 57 11.31 12.70 7.27
N ARG A 58 10.50 13.58 7.89
CA ARG A 58 10.54 13.81 9.35
C ARG A 58 10.09 12.59 10.15
N ILE A 59 9.07 11.87 9.68
CA ILE A 59 8.62 10.60 10.28
C ILE A 59 9.73 9.55 10.17
N LEU A 60 10.26 9.33 8.97
CA LEU A 60 11.34 8.35 8.74
C LEU A 60 12.61 8.67 9.55
N ALA A 61 12.96 9.95 9.67
CA ALA A 61 14.07 10.38 10.53
C ALA A 61 13.80 10.05 12.00
N LYS A 62 12.55 10.23 12.46
CA LYS A 62 12.19 9.93 13.84
C LYS A 62 12.13 8.43 14.14
N LEU A 63 11.69 7.62 13.17
CA LEU A 63 11.62 6.17 13.31
C LEU A 63 13.00 5.51 13.45
N LYS A 64 14.08 6.10 12.92
CA LYS A 64 15.46 5.59 13.10
C LYS A 64 15.90 5.50 14.57
N ASP A 65 15.33 6.34 15.43
CA ASP A 65 15.67 6.39 16.86
C ASP A 65 14.66 5.63 17.73
N VAL A 66 13.67 5.00 17.12
CA VAL A 66 12.65 4.20 17.82
C VAL A 66 13.05 2.74 17.72
N GLU A 67 13.17 2.08 18.86
CA GLU A 67 13.25 0.62 18.90
C GLU A 67 11.86 0.08 18.58
N ILE A 68 11.66 -0.32 17.33
CA ILE A 68 10.43 -0.95 16.86
C ILE A 68 10.62 -2.45 17.08
N ASP A 69 9.63 -3.10 17.67
CA ASP A 69 9.60 -4.56 17.74
C ASP A 69 9.74 -5.12 16.30
N PRO A 70 10.71 -6.00 16.03
CA PRO A 70 10.95 -6.55 14.68
C PRO A 70 9.70 -7.11 14.00
N LEU A 71 8.71 -7.58 14.75
CA LEU A 71 7.43 -8.06 14.20
C LEU A 71 6.63 -6.96 13.48
N TYR A 72 6.86 -5.70 13.82
CA TYR A 72 6.14 -4.53 13.33
C TYR A 72 7.03 -3.51 12.62
N ASP A 73 8.32 -3.79 12.41
CA ASP A 73 9.22 -2.90 11.69
C ASP A 73 9.09 -3.13 10.17
N PRO A 74 8.46 -2.22 9.42
CA PRO A 74 8.27 -2.37 7.98
C PRO A 74 9.57 -2.23 7.18
N LEU A 75 10.67 -1.83 7.83
CA LEU A 75 12.00 -1.71 7.23
C LEU A 75 12.94 -2.83 7.69
N ASP A 76 12.45 -3.75 8.53
CA ASP A 76 13.23 -4.91 8.95
C ASP A 76 13.26 -5.98 7.86
N ASN A 77 14.41 -6.04 7.17
CA ASN A 77 14.69 -7.04 6.16
C ASN A 77 14.98 -8.44 6.74
N SER A 78 14.93 -8.63 8.07
CA SER A 78 15.13 -9.94 8.69
C SER A 78 13.95 -10.90 8.48
N THR A 79 12.74 -10.36 8.29
CA THR A 79 11.51 -11.15 8.01
C THR A 79 11.35 -11.53 6.54
N ALA A 80 12.08 -10.89 5.62
CA ALA A 80 12.12 -11.23 4.20
C ALA A 80 12.74 -12.62 3.90
N GLY A 81 13.23 -13.32 4.93
CA GLY A 81 13.78 -14.67 4.87
C GLY A 81 12.94 -15.76 5.55
N LEU A 82 11.71 -15.49 6.00
CA LEU A 82 10.80 -16.57 6.39
C LEU A 82 10.11 -17.11 5.13
N ASP A 83 10.75 -18.15 4.61
CA ASP A 83 10.38 -19.01 3.50
C ASP A 83 8.87 -19.10 3.23
N LEU A 84 8.54 -18.82 1.97
CA LEU A 84 7.45 -19.46 1.23
C LEU A 84 7.59 -20.99 1.37
N PHE A 85 6.81 -21.58 2.27
CA PHE A 85 6.31 -22.95 2.17
C PHE A 85 4.84 -22.99 2.56
#